data_AF-A0A1A2L0T2-F1
#
_entry.id   AF-A0A1A2L0T2-F1
#
_cell.length_a   1.000
_cell.length_b   1.000
_cell.length_c   1.000
_cell.angle_alpha   90.00
_cell.angle_beta   90.00
_cell.angle_gamma   90.00
#
_symmetry.space_group_name_H-M   'P 1'
#
loop_
_entity.id
_entity.type
_entity.pdbx_description
1 polymer ?
#
loop_
_entity_poly.entity_id
_entity_poly.type
_entity_poly.pdbx_seq_one_letter_code
_entity_poly.pdbx_strand_id
1 'polypeptide(L)' 'MFEAAKLTGLPVRTLRYRREHDLAPPSYRLGARVMYDVRDLDEWMDSQKAQTLRGGKAVDA' A
#
# COMPACT_ATOMS: atom_id res chain seq x y z
N MET A 1 -16.63 -1.75 5.94
CA MET A 1 -15.39 -2.47 5.61
C MET A 1 -14.35 -1.45 5.16
N PHE A 2 -13.05 -1.63 5.44
CA PHE A 2 -12.03 -0.64 5.06
C PHE A 2 -11.50 -0.95 3.66
N GLU A 3 -11.77 -0.10 2.67
CA GLU A 3 -11.47 -0.38 1.26
C GLU A 3 -9.97 -0.54 0.99
N ALA A 4 -9.11 0.28 1.59
CA ALA A 4 -7.66 0.13 1.47
C ALA A 4 -7.14 -1.25 1.94
N ALA A 5 -7.76 -1.84 2.96
CA ALA A 5 -7.39 -3.17 3.44
C ALA A 5 -7.79 -4.28 2.44
N LYS A 6 -8.90 -4.09 1.71
CA LYS A 6 -9.28 -5.01 0.62
C LYS A 6 -8.32 -4.89 -0.56
N LEU A 7 -8.03 -3.67 -1.00
CA LEU A 7 -7.18 -3.41 -2.17
C LEU A 7 -5.76 -3.94 -1.96
N THR A 8 -5.19 -3.71 -0.77
CA THR A 8 -3.80 -4.10 -0.48
C THR A 8 -3.66 -5.54 0.03
N GLY A 9 -4.75 -6.16 0.50
CA GLY A 9 -4.70 -7.42 1.27
C GLY A 9 -4.07 -7.28 2.67
N LEU A 10 -3.68 -6.06 3.09
CA LEU A 10 -3.08 -5.83 4.39
C LEU A 10 -4.16 -5.61 5.46
N PRO A 11 -3.98 -6.15 6.68
CA PRO A 11 -4.86 -5.85 7.80
C PRO A 11 -4.87 -4.35 8.12
N VAL A 12 -6.03 -3.82 8.55
CA VAL A 12 -6.18 -2.41 8.95
C VAL A 12 -5.18 -1.99 10.03
N ARG A 13 -4.88 -2.90 10.98
CA ARG A 13 -3.83 -2.69 12.00
C ARG A 13 -2.45 -2.47 11.38
N THR A 14 -2.12 -3.24 10.34
CA THR A 14 -0.85 -3.10 9.62
C THR A 14 -0.80 -1.79 8.84
N LEU A 15 -1.88 -1.41 8.14
CA LEU A 15 -1.94 -0.11 7.44
C LEU A 15 -1.79 1.07 8.40
N ARG A 16 -2.42 1.01 9.58
CA ARG A 16 -2.25 2.03 10.63
C ARG A 16 -0.79 2.12 11.08
N TYR A 17 -0.19 0.99 11.46
CA TYR A 17 1.21 0.94 11.88
C TYR A 17 2.11 1.55 10.81
N ARG A 18 1.96 1.12 9.55
CA ARG A 18 2.79 1.64 8.45
C ARG A 18 2.64 3.14 8.25
N ARG A 19 1.42 3.69 8.37
CA ARG A 19 1.20 5.14 8.29
C ARG A 19 1.85 5.91 9.44
N GLU A 20 1.80 5.38 10.65
CA GLU A 20 2.44 5.99 11.83
C GLU A 20 3.97 6.00 11.76
N HIS A 21 4.54 5.19 10.86
CA HIS A 21 5.98 5.05 10.65
C HIS A 21 6.46 5.55 9.29
N ASP A 22 5.64 6.29 8.54
CA ASP A 22 5.96 6.80 7.20
C ASP A 22 6.33 5.70 6.18
N LEU A 23 5.79 4.48 6.37
CA LEU A 23 5.97 3.30 5.52
C LEU A 23 4.74 3.00 4.64
N ALA A 24 3.85 3.98 4.48
CA ALA A 24 2.60 3.90 3.74
C ALA A 24 2.56 4.98 2.66
N PRO A 25 1.69 4.87 1.65
CA PRO A 25 1.50 5.95 0.69
C PRO A 25 0.92 7.19 1.36
N PRO A 26 0.95 8.34 0.67
CA PRO A 26 0.27 9.55 1.13
C PRO A 26 -1.16 9.25 1.59
N SER A 27 -1.52 9.82 2.74
CA SER A 27 -2.84 9.71 3.31
C SER A 27 -3.32 11.07 3.78
N TYR A 28 -4.63 11.26 3.79
CA TYR A 28 -5.24 12.50 4.23
C TYR A 28 -6.43 12.21 5.13
N ARG A 29 -6.87 13.23 5.87
CA ARG A 29 -8.06 13.13 6.73
C ARG A 29 -9.27 13.71 6.02
N LEU A 30 -10.36 12.97 6.02
CA LEU A 30 -11.69 13.44 5.65
C LEU A 30 -12.60 13.27 6.87
N GLY A 31 -12.73 14.35 7.64
CA GLY A 31 -13.35 14.31 8.97
C GLY A 31 -12.60 13.35 9.90
N ALA A 32 -13.32 12.40 10.50
CA ALA A 32 -12.74 11.40 11.41
C ALA A 32 -12.07 10.21 10.71
N ARG A 33 -12.06 10.17 9.36
CA ARG A 33 -11.54 9.04 8.58
C ARG A 33 -10.20 9.39 7.94
N VAL A 34 -9.29 8.41 7.97
CA VAL A 34 -8.07 8.44 7.17
C VAL A 34 -8.37 7.80 5.83
N MET A 35 -8.04 8.52 4.76
CA MET A 35 -8.26 8.12 3.38
C MET A 35 -6.93 7.99 2.66
N TYR A 36 -6.92 7.14 1.65
CA TYR A 36 -5.85 7.02 0.67
C TYR A 36 -6.46 7.31 -0.71
N ASP A 37 -5.69 7.93 -1.60
CA ASP A 37 -6.02 7.87 -3.01
C ASP A 37 -5.76 6.43 -3.52
N VAL A 38 -6.61 5.96 -4.43
CA VAL A 38 -6.47 4.61 -5.00
C VAL A 38 -5.21 4.54 -5.85
N ARG A 39 -4.90 5.60 -6.60
CA ARG A 39 -3.69 5.67 -7.46
C ARG A 39 -2.42 5.61 -6.62
N ASP A 40 -2.36 6.36 -5.53
CA ASP A 40 -1.22 6.33 -4.61
C ASP A 40 -1.04 4.95 -3.96
N LEU A 41 -2.14 4.25 -3.65
CA LEU A 41 -2.08 2.87 -3.15
C LEU A 41 -1.53 1.90 -4.20
N ASP A 42 -1.98 2.00 -5.44
CA ASP A 42 -1.52 1.15 -6.53
C ASP A 42 -0.03 1.37 -6.82
N GLU A 43 0.40 2.63 -6.97
CA GLU A 43 1.80 3.01 -7.19
C GLU A 43 2.71 2.52 -6.05
N TRP A 44 2.24 2.66 -4.81
CA TRP A 44 2.96 2.17 -3.65
C TRP A 44 3.07 0.64 -3.65
N MET A 45 1.98 -0.08 -3.94
CA MET A 45 2.00 -1.54 -4.03
C MET A 45 2.95 -2.02 -5.13
N ASP A 46 2.98 -1.35 -6.28
CA ASP A 46 3.89 -1.67 -7.37
C ASP A 46 5.36 -1.41 -6.98
N SER A 47 5.62 -0.32 -6.25
CA SER A 47 6.95 -0.08 -5.65
C SER A 47 7.35 -1.18 -4.66
N GLN A 48 6.43 -1.63 -3.78
CA GLN A 48 6.70 -2.74 -2.86
C GLN A 48 6.99 -4.05 -3.62
N LYS A 49 6.22 -4.35 -4.68
CA LYS A 49 6.47 -5.52 -5.53
C LYS A 49 7.84 -5.42 -6.18
N ALA A 50 8.18 -4.31 -6.83
CA ALA A 50 9.47 -4.12 -7.48
C ALA A 50 10.66 -4.32 -6.52
N GLN A 51 10.54 -3.86 -5.27
CA GLN A 51 11.60 -4.00 -4.26
C GLN A 51 11.71 -5.41 -3.66
N THR A 52 10.60 -6.11 -3.51
CA THR A 52 10.54 -7.36 -2.72
C THR A 52 10.30 -8.62 -3.56
N LEU A 53 10.04 -8.47 -4.86
CA LEU A 53 9.78 -9.58 -5.76
C LEU A 53 10.98 -10.54 -5.74
N ARG A 54 10.71 -11.81 -5.43
CA ARG A 54 11.68 -12.91 -5.48
C ARG A 54 11.13 -14.00 -6.37
N GLY A 55 11.99 -14.60 -7.19
CA GLY A 55 11.60 -15.68 -8.12
C GLY A 55 11.06 -15.21 -9.48
N GLY A 56 11.09 -13.91 -9.77
CA GLY A 56 10.86 -13.39 -11.12
C GLY A 56 12.12 -13.62 -11.96
N LYS A 57 12.11 -14.62 -12.86
CA LYS A 57 13.18 -14.75 -13.85
C LYS A 57 13.11 -13.54 -14.79
N ALA A 58 14.19 -12.78 -14.91
CA ALA A 58 14.42 -11.98 -16.10
C ALA A 58 14.52 -12.97 -17.27
N VAL A 59 13.51 -12.97 -18.13
CA VAL A 59 13.55 -13.64 -19.43
C VAL A 59 14.10 -12.63 -20.42
N ASP A 60 15.41 -12.41 -20.38
CA ASP A 60 16.11 -11.76 -21.48
C ASP A 60 16.88 -12.84 -22.24
N ALA A 61 16.46 -13.00 -23.50
CA ALA A 61 17.04 -13.85 -24.55
C ALA A 61 17.94 -13.01 -25.46
#